data_AF-A0A0K0D5D4-F1
#
_entry.id   AF-A0A0K0D5D4-F1
#
_cell.length_a   1.000
_cell.length_b   1.000
_cell.length_c   1.000
_cell.angle_alpha   90.00
_cell.angle_beta   90.00
_cell.angle_gamma   90.00
#
_symmetry.space_group_name_H-M   'P 1'
#
loop_
_entity.id
_entity.type
_entity.pdbx_description
1 polymer ?
#
loop_
_entity_poly.entity_id
_entity_poly.type
_entity_poly.pdbx_seq_one_letter_code
_entity_poly.pdbx_strand_id
1 'polypeptide(L)'
;MDLMLIYVKLNNGLYKNPWELCDDMWLMFDNAWKYNRKGRAAYKSCMKVNKYLIERDVCDRDGSCYATYGLLLFTKPTPQHDVAVSKHYTYCVKCFDALPPEGISLSDDPNNNSSVAPEDRFVLKSNDFVEYEPFEVCKYCHRKRHEICTLHHKKVCTVVNVKVV
;
A
#
# COMPACT_ATOMS: atom_id res chain seq x y z
N MET A 1 5.11 -13.88 -14.26
CA MET A 1 3.99 -14.58 -13.60
C MET A 1 2.77 -14.43 -14.47
N ASP A 2 2.01 -15.50 -14.66
CA ASP A 2 0.83 -15.56 -15.54
C ASP A 2 -0.21 -16.57 -15.01
N LEU A 3 -1.45 -16.49 -15.51
CA LEU A 3 -2.56 -17.31 -15.02
C LEU A 3 -2.35 -18.82 -15.22
N MET A 4 -1.63 -19.23 -16.27
CA MET A 4 -1.40 -20.66 -16.52
C MET A 4 -0.46 -21.23 -15.47
N LEU A 5 0.63 -20.51 -15.17
CA LEU A 5 1.54 -20.91 -14.10
C LEU A 5 0.84 -20.91 -12.72
N ILE A 6 0.04 -19.88 -12.43
CA ILE A 6 -0.73 -19.79 -11.18
C ILE A 6 -1.69 -20.99 -11.04
N TYR A 7 -2.38 -21.36 -12.12
CA TYR A 7 -3.26 -22.53 -12.16
C TYR A 7 -2.50 -23.83 -11.90
N VAL A 8 -1.33 -24.02 -12.51
CA VAL A 8 -0.48 -25.21 -12.28
C VAL A 8 -0.02 -25.27 -10.83
N LYS A 9 0.44 -24.15 -10.26
CA LYS A 9 0.85 -24.08 -8.85
C LYS A 9 -0.31 -24.42 -7.90
N LEU A 10 -1.51 -23.93 -8.20
CA LEU A 10 -2.71 -24.19 -7.40
C LEU A 10 -3.09 -25.68 -7.41
N ASN A 11 -3.18 -26.29 -8.59
CA ASN A 11 -3.57 -27.69 -8.74
C ASN A 11 -2.55 -28.67 -8.16
N ASN A 12 -1.28 -28.29 -8.16
CA ASN A 12 -0.22 -29.10 -7.60
C ASN A 12 -0.02 -28.84 -6.09
N GLY A 13 -0.88 -28.02 -5.46
CA GLY A 13 -0.80 -27.73 -4.03
C GLY A 13 0.49 -27.03 -3.61
N LEU A 14 1.10 -26.24 -4.51
CA LEU A 14 2.40 -25.59 -4.25
C LEU A 14 2.30 -24.35 -3.37
N TYR A 15 1.09 -23.85 -3.12
CA TYR A 15 0.86 -22.74 -2.19
C TYR A 15 0.66 -23.27 -0.77
N LYS A 16 1.52 -22.83 0.15
CA LYS A 16 1.45 -23.23 1.56
C LYS A 16 0.31 -22.54 2.28
N ASN A 17 -0.04 -21.35 1.81
CA ASN A 17 -1.11 -20.54 2.36
C ASN A 17 -1.68 -19.64 1.25
N PRO A 18 -2.90 -19.13 1.42
CA PRO A 18 -3.56 -18.33 0.38
C PRO A 18 -2.87 -17.00 0.06
N TRP A 19 -2.02 -16.45 0.93
CA TRP A 19 -1.30 -15.20 0.66
C TRP A 19 -0.26 -15.38 -0.45
N GLU A 20 0.37 -16.55 -0.56
CA GLU A 20 1.31 -16.85 -1.65
C GLU A 20 0.62 -16.86 -3.03
N LEU A 21 -0.67 -17.24 -3.10
CA LEU A 21 -1.48 -17.12 -4.31
C LEU A 21 -1.77 -15.64 -4.63
N CYS A 22 -2.10 -14.85 -3.61
CA CYS A 22 -2.31 -13.40 -3.78
C CYS A 22 -1.05 -12.70 -4.29
N ASP A 23 0.13 -13.04 -3.76
CA ASP A 23 1.41 -12.48 -4.16
C ASP A 23 1.72 -12.74 -5.64
N ASP A 24 1.48 -13.96 -6.13
CA ASP A 24 1.67 -14.31 -7.54
C ASP A 24 0.67 -13.57 -8.45
N MET A 25 -0.58 -13.43 -8.03
CA MET A 25 -1.59 -12.65 -8.77
C MET A 25 -1.17 -11.18 -8.88
N TRP A 26 -0.67 -10.58 -7.80
CA TRP A 26 -0.13 -9.22 -7.81
C TRP A 26 1.10 -9.10 -8.69
N LEU A 27 2.03 -10.04 -8.59
CA LEU A 27 3.21 -10.05 -9.45
C LEU A 27 2.84 -10.11 -10.94
N MET A 28 1.78 -10.84 -11.30
CA MET A 28 1.26 -10.84 -12.67
C MET A 28 0.75 -9.45 -13.08
N PHE A 29 -0.03 -8.77 -12.21
CA PHE A 29 -0.56 -7.43 -12.49
C PHE A 29 0.53 -6.35 -12.56
N ASP A 30 1.46 -6.35 -11.61
CA ASP A 30 2.57 -5.39 -11.55
C ASP A 30 3.47 -5.51 -12.76
N ASN A 31 3.80 -6.73 -13.20
CA ASN A 31 4.52 -6.95 -14.44
C ASN A 31 3.73 -6.35 -15.62
N ALA A 32 2.42 -6.64 -15.72
CA ALA A 32 1.60 -6.11 -16.80
C ALA A 32 1.57 -4.56 -16.81
N TRP A 33 1.43 -3.90 -15.66
CA TRP A 33 1.41 -2.43 -15.59
C TRP A 33 2.77 -1.79 -15.79
N LYS A 34 3.85 -2.44 -15.34
CA LYS A 34 5.23 -1.95 -15.51
C LYS A 34 5.67 -2.00 -16.97
N TYR A 35 5.33 -3.07 -17.69
CA TYR A 35 5.73 -3.23 -19.10
C TYR A 35 4.80 -2.50 -20.08
N ASN A 36 3.53 -2.27 -19.72
CA ASN A 36 2.56 -1.65 -20.63
C ASN A 36 2.23 -0.21 -20.22
N ARG A 37 2.44 0.75 -21.15
CA ARG A 37 2.04 2.14 -20.92
C ARG A 37 0.53 2.25 -20.62
N LYS A 38 0.17 3.10 -19.65
CA LYS A 38 -1.23 3.45 -19.32
C LYS A 38 -2.02 3.73 -20.60
N GLY A 39 -3.18 3.07 -20.74
CA GLY A 39 -4.09 3.23 -21.87
C GLY A 39 -3.97 2.19 -23.00
N ARG A 40 -2.88 1.39 -23.04
CA ARG A 40 -2.77 0.25 -23.96
C ARG A 40 -3.81 -0.84 -23.63
N ALA A 41 -4.17 -1.65 -24.63
CA ALA A 41 -5.17 -2.71 -24.47
C ALA A 41 -4.80 -3.68 -23.34
N ALA A 42 -3.56 -4.15 -23.28
CA ALA A 42 -3.07 -5.04 -22.23
C ALA A 42 -3.19 -4.41 -20.82
N TYR A 43 -2.85 -3.13 -20.68
CA TYR A 43 -3.02 -2.39 -19.42
C TYR A 43 -4.50 -2.33 -19.00
N LYS A 44 -5.39 -1.96 -19.93
CA LYS A 44 -6.84 -1.87 -19.68
C LYS A 44 -7.45 -3.23 -19.33
N SER A 45 -7.04 -4.29 -20.03
CA SER A 45 -7.48 -5.67 -19.74
C SER A 45 -7.02 -6.12 -18.36
N CYS A 46 -5.75 -5.88 -18.00
CA CYS A 46 -5.21 -6.16 -16.68
C CYS A 46 -6.02 -5.44 -15.56
N MET A 47 -6.29 -4.14 -15.74
CA MET A 47 -7.13 -3.38 -14.79
C MET A 47 -8.54 -3.97 -14.63
N LYS A 48 -9.14 -4.45 -15.73
CA LYS A 48 -10.47 -5.04 -15.70
C LYS A 48 -10.49 -6.37 -14.93
N VAL A 49 -9.49 -7.23 -15.16
CA VAL A 49 -9.33 -8.50 -14.42
C VAL A 49 -9.13 -8.23 -12.93
N ASN A 50 -8.22 -7.31 -12.60
CA ASN A 50 -7.97 -6.90 -11.21
C ASN A 50 -9.25 -6.42 -10.53
N LYS A 51 -10.03 -5.55 -11.20
CA LYS A 51 -11.32 -5.06 -10.70
C LYS A 51 -12.30 -6.18 -10.34
N TYR A 52 -12.45 -7.18 -11.21
CA TYR A 52 -13.36 -8.31 -10.94
C TYR A 52 -12.92 -9.17 -9.75
N LEU A 53 -11.62 -9.29 -9.51
CA LEU A 53 -11.10 -10.06 -8.37
C LEU A 53 -11.32 -9.35 -7.05
N ILE A 54 -11.32 -8.03 -7.06
CA ILE A 54 -11.56 -7.19 -5.88
C ILE A 54 -13.04 -7.16 -5.51
N GLU A 55 -13.92 -7.02 -6.51
CA GLU A 55 -15.37 -6.92 -6.30
C GLU A 55 -15.98 -8.24 -5.83
N ARG A 56 -15.34 -9.37 -6.13
CA ARG A 56 -15.67 -10.62 -5.46
C ARG A 56 -14.99 -10.57 -4.12
N ASP A 57 -15.73 -10.21 -3.07
CA ASP A 57 -15.30 -10.40 -1.69
C ASP A 57 -14.82 -11.85 -1.51
N VAL A 58 -13.52 -12.10 -1.70
CA VAL A 58 -12.87 -13.36 -1.33
C VAL A 58 -12.80 -13.46 0.20
N CYS A 59 -13.53 -12.61 0.93
CA CYS A 59 -13.71 -12.69 2.36
C CYS A 59 -14.75 -13.79 2.65
N ASP A 60 -14.34 -15.06 2.59
CA ASP A 60 -15.25 -16.16 2.90
C ASP A 60 -14.67 -17.18 3.91
N ARG A 61 -15.54 -17.54 4.86
CA ARG A 61 -15.56 -18.60 5.90
C ARG A 61 -14.36 -18.85 6.82
N ASP A 62 -13.11 -18.66 6.38
CA ASP A 62 -11.92 -19.05 7.17
C ASP A 62 -11.43 -17.94 8.11
N GLY A 63 -12.15 -16.82 8.15
CA GLY A 63 -11.84 -15.65 8.97
C GLY A 63 -10.64 -14.84 8.48
N SER A 64 -10.14 -15.08 7.26
CA SER A 64 -9.08 -14.26 6.67
C SER A 64 -9.68 -13.09 5.87
N CYS A 65 -9.21 -11.87 6.15
CA CYS A 65 -9.66 -10.65 5.50
C CYS A 65 -8.98 -10.49 4.14
N TYR A 66 -9.49 -11.18 3.10
CA TYR A 66 -8.99 -11.01 1.73
C TYR A 66 -9.53 -9.73 1.07
N ALA A 67 -10.60 -9.13 1.61
CA ALA A 67 -11.19 -7.89 1.12
C ALA A 67 -10.22 -6.68 1.17
N THR A 68 -9.19 -6.72 2.02
CA THR A 68 -8.26 -5.59 2.20
C THR A 68 -7.24 -5.45 1.07
N TYR A 69 -6.98 -6.51 0.28
CA TYR A 69 -6.27 -6.35 -1.00
C TYR A 69 -7.05 -5.50 -2.00
N GLY A 70 -8.39 -5.50 -1.89
CA GLY A 70 -9.27 -4.61 -2.64
C GLY A 70 -9.29 -3.16 -2.12
N LEU A 71 -9.15 -2.99 -0.81
CA LEU A 71 -9.16 -1.68 -0.16
C LEU A 71 -7.87 -0.88 -0.41
N LEU A 72 -6.73 -1.57 -0.53
CA LEU A 72 -5.42 -0.99 -0.92
C LEU A 72 -5.43 -0.31 -2.31
N LEU A 73 -6.47 -0.50 -3.13
CA LEU A 73 -6.63 0.12 -4.44
C LEU A 73 -7.55 1.35 -4.44
N PHE A 74 -8.23 1.64 -3.32
CA PHE A 74 -9.12 2.78 -3.19
C PHE A 74 -8.52 3.99 -2.47
N THR A 75 -7.21 3.99 -2.20
CA THR A 75 -6.50 5.27 -2.07
C THR A 75 -6.38 5.85 -3.47
N LYS A 76 -7.44 6.54 -3.93
CA LYS A 76 -7.22 7.68 -4.82
C LYS A 76 -6.08 8.49 -4.18
N PRO A 77 -5.14 9.07 -4.96
CA PRO A 77 -4.31 10.12 -4.42
C PRO A 77 -5.27 11.25 -4.05
N THR A 78 -5.81 11.19 -2.85
CA THR A 78 -6.40 12.34 -2.22
C THR A 78 -5.25 13.32 -2.09
N PRO A 79 -5.46 14.59 -2.42
CA PRO A 79 -4.56 15.65 -1.96
C PRO A 79 -4.78 15.80 -0.45
N GLN A 80 -4.57 14.73 0.32
CA GLN A 80 -4.53 14.78 1.77
C GLN A 80 -3.06 14.98 2.14
N HIS A 81 -2.82 16.07 2.85
CA HIS A 81 -1.53 16.40 3.42
C HIS A 81 -1.27 15.38 4.55
N ASP A 82 -0.59 14.28 4.23
CA ASP A 82 -0.14 13.34 5.25
C ASP A 82 1.05 13.95 5.99
N VAL A 83 0.81 14.33 7.25
CA VAL A 83 1.84 14.74 8.20
C VAL A 83 2.50 13.47 8.73
N ALA A 84 3.52 12.99 8.03
CA ALA A 84 4.44 11.99 8.56
C ALA A 84 5.50 12.68 9.42
N VAL A 85 5.63 12.24 10.68
CA VAL A 85 6.68 12.69 11.61
C VAL A 85 8.01 12.01 11.24
N SER A 86 8.57 12.51 10.14
CA SER A 86 9.98 12.52 9.72
C SER A 86 10.03 13.63 8.69
N LYS A 87 10.93 14.62 8.82
CA LYS A 87 10.86 15.91 8.07
C LYS A 87 11.10 15.73 6.56
N HIS A 88 10.17 15.11 5.85
CA HIS A 88 10.07 15.06 4.40
C HIS A 88 9.12 16.16 3.95
N TYR A 89 9.65 17.15 3.23
CA TYR A 89 8.87 18.25 2.69
C TYR A 89 8.35 17.86 1.31
N THR A 90 7.03 17.79 1.17
CA THR A 90 6.36 17.44 -0.08
C THR A 90 5.45 18.59 -0.50
N TYR A 91 5.63 19.06 -1.73
CA TYR A 91 4.80 20.08 -2.35
C TYR A 91 4.12 19.51 -3.58
N CYS A 92 2.86 19.90 -3.83
CA CYS A 92 2.29 19.72 -5.16
C CYS A 92 3.00 20.67 -6.14
N VAL A 93 2.99 20.33 -7.44
CA VAL A 93 3.68 21.13 -8.48
C VAL A 93 3.29 22.61 -8.40
N LYS A 94 2.00 22.90 -8.25
CA LYS A 94 1.51 24.28 -8.15
C LYS A 94 2.05 25.05 -6.93
N CYS A 95 2.21 24.37 -5.79
CA CYS A 95 2.75 24.99 -4.59
C CYS A 95 4.27 25.13 -4.65
N PHE A 96 4.95 24.19 -5.32
CA PHE A 96 6.38 24.25 -5.56
C PHE A 96 6.73 25.44 -6.47
N ASP A 97 5.98 25.62 -7.57
CA ASP A 97 6.19 26.73 -8.51
C ASP A 97 5.92 28.12 -7.89
N ALA A 98 5.21 28.16 -6.75
CA ALA A 98 4.91 29.38 -6.00
C ALA A 98 5.90 29.64 -4.84
N LEU A 99 6.94 28.81 -4.69
CA LEU A 99 7.95 29.01 -3.64
C LEU A 99 8.84 30.21 -3.95
N PRO A 100 9.39 30.87 -2.92
CA PRO A 100 10.43 31.87 -3.11
C PRO A 100 11.69 31.25 -3.72
N PRO A 101 12.38 31.95 -4.64
CA PRO A 101 13.61 31.46 -5.28
C PRO A 101 14.77 31.27 -4.28
N GLU A 102 14.64 31.86 -3.09
CA GLU A 102 15.59 31.74 -1.97
C GLU A 102 15.50 30.37 -1.28
N GLY A 103 14.47 29.56 -1.57
CA GLY A 103 14.21 28.27 -0.94
C GLY A 103 13.31 28.37 0.28
N ILE A 104 13.17 27.25 1.01
CA ILE A 104 12.33 27.18 2.22
C ILE A 104 13.18 27.02 3.48
N SER A 105 12.76 27.63 4.59
CA SER A 105 13.37 27.33 5.89
C SER A 105 12.88 25.97 6.39
N LEU A 106 13.82 25.07 6.69
CA LEU A 106 13.56 23.77 7.32
C LEU A 106 13.57 23.83 8.86
N SER A 107 13.79 25.02 9.43
CA SER A 107 13.83 25.25 10.86
C SER A 107 12.48 25.74 11.38
N ASP A 108 12.04 25.18 12.50
CA ASP A 108 10.89 25.67 13.26
C ASP A 108 11.28 26.88 14.14
N ASP A 109 12.58 27.11 14.36
CA ASP A 109 13.12 28.25 15.09
C ASP A 109 13.35 29.46 14.17
N PRO A 110 12.71 30.62 14.42
CA PRO A 110 12.79 31.81 13.57
C PRO A 110 14.17 32.51 13.59
N ASN A 111 15.06 32.13 14.51
CA ASN A 111 16.44 32.67 14.60
C ASN A 111 17.48 31.79 13.90
N ASN A 112 17.09 30.63 13.36
CA ASN A 112 18.01 29.70 12.72
C ASN A 112 17.88 29.77 11.20
N ASN A 113 18.70 30.62 10.58
CA ASN A 113 18.79 30.77 9.13
C ASN A 113 19.69 29.70 8.47
N SER A 114 20.20 28.72 9.23
CA SER A 114 21.23 27.79 8.75
C SER A 114 20.69 26.60 7.95
N SER A 115 19.37 26.47 7.81
CA SER A 115 18.74 25.32 7.16
C SER A 115 17.74 25.73 6.08
N VAL A 116 18.17 26.57 5.14
CA VAL A 116 17.38 26.84 3.93
C VAL A 116 17.59 25.69 2.94
N ALA A 117 16.50 25.09 2.47
CA ALA A 117 16.53 24.12 1.39
C ALA A 117 16.28 24.81 0.04
N PRO A 118 17.29 24.89 -0.83
CA PRO A 118 17.10 25.38 -2.19
C PRO A 118 16.23 24.43 -3.03
N GLU A 119 15.62 24.98 -4.06
CA GLU A 119 14.70 24.27 -4.98
C GLU A 119 15.35 23.05 -5.68
N ASP A 120 16.66 23.10 -5.89
CA ASP A 120 17.46 22.03 -6.50
C ASP A 120 17.52 20.73 -5.67
N ARG A 121 17.17 20.80 -4.38
CA ARG A 121 17.09 19.62 -3.49
C ARG A 121 15.79 18.85 -3.63
N PHE A 122 14.81 19.38 -4.35
CA PHE A 122 13.53 18.72 -4.58
C PHE A 122 13.61 17.84 -5.82
N VAL A 123 13.08 16.63 -5.70
CA VAL A 123 12.98 15.69 -6.81
C VAL A 123 11.51 15.53 -7.15
N LEU A 124 11.15 15.79 -8.40
CA LEU A 124 9.82 15.51 -8.89
C LEU A 124 9.56 14.00 -8.82
N LYS A 125 8.58 13.61 -8.00
CA LYS A 125 8.12 12.24 -7.87
C LYS A 125 6.61 12.17 -8.09
N SER A 126 6.16 11.07 -8.69
CA SER A 126 4.74 10.73 -8.72
C SER A 126 4.33 10.11 -7.39
N ASN A 127 3.18 10.50 -6.85
CA ASN A 127 2.58 9.85 -5.69
C ASN A 127 1.84 8.55 -6.10
N ASP A 128 2.60 7.65 -6.73
CA ASP A 128 2.12 6.35 -7.19
C ASP A 128 2.64 5.22 -6.28
N PHE A 129 3.20 5.57 -5.11
CA PHE A 129 3.69 4.61 -4.12
C PHE A 129 2.51 4.07 -3.32
N VAL A 130 2.42 2.74 -3.26
CA VAL A 130 1.41 2.04 -2.46
C VAL A 130 2.12 1.40 -1.29
N GLU A 131 1.79 1.83 -0.07
CA GLU A 131 2.24 1.18 1.15
C GLU A 131 1.38 -0.05 1.41
N TYR A 132 2.03 -1.22 1.52
CA TYR A 132 1.31 -2.44 1.86
C TYR A 132 0.89 -2.41 3.34
N GLU A 133 -0.38 -2.74 3.59
CA GLU A 133 -0.94 -2.83 4.93
C GLU A 133 -0.17 -3.88 5.76
N PRO A 134 0.30 -3.54 6.98
CA PRO A 134 1.02 -4.47 7.83
C PRO A 134 0.14 -5.63 8.30
N PHE A 135 0.78 -6.77 8.52
CA PHE A 135 0.13 -7.99 9.02
C PHE A 135 0.53 -8.29 10.46
N GLU A 136 -0.44 -8.78 11.22
CA GLU A 136 -0.25 -9.41 12.52
C GLU A 136 -0.61 -10.89 12.47
N VAL A 137 0.11 -11.71 13.25
CA VAL A 137 -0.13 -13.15 13.33
C VAL A 137 -0.91 -13.44 14.60
N CYS A 138 -2.09 -14.04 14.45
CA CYS A 138 -2.88 -14.46 15.59
C CYS A 138 -2.13 -15.49 16.44
N LYS A 139 -2.01 -15.24 17.75
CA LYS A 139 -1.32 -16.16 18.68
C LYS A 139 -2.01 -17.52 18.86
N TYR A 140 -3.30 -17.60 18.53
CA TYR A 140 -4.12 -18.80 18.76
C TYR A 140 -4.32 -19.63 17.48
N CYS A 141 -4.72 -18.99 16.37
CA CYS A 141 -4.98 -19.69 15.12
C CYS A 141 -3.84 -19.58 14.10
N HIS A 142 -2.78 -18.84 14.42
CA HIS A 142 -1.58 -18.63 13.58
C HIS A 142 -1.85 -18.06 12.18
N ARG A 143 -3.07 -17.57 11.92
CA ARG A 143 -3.42 -16.88 10.67
C ARG A 143 -2.88 -15.46 10.68
N LYS A 144 -2.32 -15.02 9.54
CA LYS A 144 -2.01 -13.63 9.26
C LYS A 144 -3.30 -12.84 9.00
N ARG A 145 -3.40 -11.65 9.57
CA ARG A 145 -4.49 -10.69 9.35
C ARG A 145 -3.90 -9.29 9.27
N HIS A 146 -4.54 -8.41 8.51
CA HIS A 146 -4.14 -7.00 8.48
C HIS A 146 -4.34 -6.35 9.87
N GLU A 147 -3.43 -5.47 10.27
CA GLU A 147 -3.51 -4.74 11.55
C GLU A 147 -4.86 -4.00 11.66
N ILE A 148 -5.23 -3.24 10.62
CA ILE A 148 -6.49 -2.48 10.60
C ILE A 148 -7.74 -3.36 10.70
N CYS A 149 -7.74 -4.54 10.06
CA CYS A 149 -8.89 -5.46 10.06
C CYS A 149 -9.13 -6.13 11.41
N THR A 150 -8.12 -6.15 12.28
CA THR A 150 -8.23 -6.74 13.61
C THR A 150 -8.40 -5.69 14.71
N LEU A 151 -8.39 -4.40 14.34
CA LEU A 151 -8.29 -3.27 15.28
C LEU A 151 -7.20 -3.51 16.34
N HIS A 152 -6.13 -4.21 15.95
CA HIS A 152 -5.06 -4.61 16.86
C HIS A 152 -4.13 -3.43 17.06
N HIS A 153 -3.96 -3.01 18.32
CA HIS A 153 -2.97 -1.99 18.68
C HIS A 153 -2.10 -2.53 19.82
N LYS A 154 -0.79 -2.62 19.61
CA LYS A 154 0.16 -3.27 20.54
C LYS A 154 0.05 -2.75 21.98
N LYS A 155 -0.22 -1.46 22.17
CA LYS A 155 -0.37 -0.83 23.50
C LYS A 155 -1.69 -1.16 24.20
N VAL A 156 -2.72 -1.57 23.45
CA VAL A 156 -4.07 -1.88 23.98
C VAL A 156 -4.25 -3.39 24.12
N CYS A 157 -3.87 -4.16 23.11
CA CYS A 157 -4.04 -5.62 23.06
C CYS A 157 -3.10 -6.39 24.02
N THR A 158 -2.13 -5.72 24.64
CA THR A 158 -1.33 -6.27 25.75
C THR A 158 -2.07 -6.26 27.10
N VAL A 159 -3.07 -5.39 27.25
CA VAL A 159 -3.84 -5.22 28.50
C VAL A 159 -5.00 -6.23 28.56
N VAL A 160 -5.48 -6.71 27.41
CA VAL A 160 -6.64 -7.59 27.29
C VAL A 160 -6.18 -9.04 27.08
N ASN A 161 -5.51 -9.63 28.07
CA ASN A 161 -5.45 -11.10 28.18
C ASN A 161 -6.79 -11.60 28.73
N VAL A 162 -7.87 -11.42 27.95
CA VAL A 162 -9.14 -12.09 28.25
C VAL A 162 -8.94 -13.55 27.90
N LYS A 163 -8.71 -14.36 28.93
CA LYS A 163 -8.94 -15.80 28.88
C LYS A 163 -10.40 -15.99 28.51
N VAL A 164 -10.65 -16.36 27.25
CA VAL A 164 -11.93 -16.96 26.89
C VAL A 164 -11.90 -18.36 27.51
N VAL A 165 -12.66 -18.51 28.60
CA VAL A 165 -12.94 -19.79 29.27
C VAL A 165 -13.96 -20.56 28.44
#